data_AF-R5LIL5-F1
#
_entry.id   AF-R5LIL5-F1
#
_cell.length_a   1.000
_cell.length_b   1.000
_cell.length_c   1.000
_cell.angle_alpha   90.00
_cell.angle_beta   90.00
_cell.angle_gamma   90.00
#
_symmetry.space_group_name_H-M   'P 1'
#
loop_
_entity.id
_entity.type
_entity.pdbx_description
1 polymer ?
#
loop_
_entity_poly.entity_id
_entity_poly.type
_entity_poly.pdbx_seq_one_letter_code
_entity_poly.pdbx_strand_id
1 'polypeptide(L)'
;MSNINFEAALKYIDLGSYDKAVEKLKLAIDEESSKDNDTRATEYHCVLGELYAQLGKEDEAREEFTQVIQFADENSTLDTQRSIAQTYINAFEGLLPPIPSANTEPANRPGDVPLVPKPVQNKGFISRQMNKKHR
;
A
#
# COMPACT_ATOMS: atom_id res chain seq x y z
N MET A 1 -12.74 -12.10 14.05
CA MET A 1 -11.27 -12.10 14.15
C MET A 1 -10.72 -11.37 12.95
N SER A 2 -9.84 -10.39 13.16
CA SER A 2 -9.11 -9.72 12.08
C SER A 2 -8.05 -10.65 11.53
N ASN A 3 -7.81 -10.63 10.22
CA ASN A 3 -6.76 -11.46 9.64
C ASN A 3 -5.38 -10.88 10.02
N ILE A 4 -4.53 -11.69 10.64
CA ILE A 4 -3.20 -11.27 11.13
C ILE A 4 -2.33 -10.77 9.97
N ASN A 5 -2.45 -11.38 8.78
CA ASN A 5 -1.73 -10.96 7.60
C ASN A 5 -2.20 -9.58 7.12
N PHE A 6 -3.50 -9.28 7.20
CA PHE A 6 -4.02 -7.95 6.86
C PHE A 6 -3.48 -6.87 7.81
N GLU A 7 -3.49 -7.11 9.12
CA GLU A 7 -2.92 -6.18 10.10
C GLU A 7 -1.41 -5.98 9.89
N ALA A 8 -0.68 -7.04 9.53
CA ALA A 8 0.72 -6.94 9.16
C ALA A 8 0.93 -6.10 7.90
N ALA A 9 0.06 -6.27 6.90
CA ALA A 9 0.13 -5.50 5.66
C ALA A 9 -0.04 -4.00 5.92
N LEU A 10 -1.05 -3.60 6.71
CA LEU A 10 -1.26 -2.20 7.09
C LEU A 10 -0.04 -1.60 7.79
N LYS A 11 0.60 -2.35 8.70
CA LYS A 11 1.86 -1.92 9.33
C LYS A 11 2.98 -1.75 8.31
N TYR A 12 3.09 -2.65 7.32
CA TYR A 12 4.10 -2.51 6.28
C TYR A 12 3.83 -1.32 5.36
N ILE A 13 2.57 -0.97 5.08
CA ILE A 13 2.20 0.25 4.35
C ILE A 13 2.66 1.49 5.13
N ASP A 14 2.36 1.55 6.44
CA ASP A 14 2.77 2.65 7.32
C ASP A 14 4.31 2.78 7.39
N LEU A 15 5.02 1.66 7.40
CA LEU A 15 6.49 1.60 7.35
C LEU A 15 7.07 1.90 5.95
N GLY A 16 6.25 2.14 4.92
CA GLY A 16 6.67 2.35 3.53
C GLY A 16 7.25 1.10 2.83
N SER A 17 7.08 -0.07 3.44
CA SER A 17 7.52 -1.37 2.91
C SER A 17 6.45 -2.01 2.04
N TYR A 18 6.11 -1.37 0.92
CA TYR A 18 4.96 -1.74 0.09
C TYR A 18 5.05 -3.15 -0.52
N ASP A 19 6.25 -3.62 -0.88
CA ASP A 19 6.46 -4.98 -1.41
C ASP A 19 6.00 -6.07 -0.42
N LYS A 20 6.37 -5.92 0.86
CA LYS A 20 5.93 -6.81 1.93
C LYS A 20 4.44 -6.65 2.24
N ALA A 21 3.92 -5.43 2.13
CA ALA A 21 2.49 -5.18 2.33
C ALA A 21 1.66 -5.94 1.28
N VAL A 22 2.06 -5.89 0.00
CA VAL A 22 1.41 -6.63 -1.09
C VAL A 22 1.44 -8.13 -0.82
N GLU A 23 2.59 -8.69 -0.42
CA GLU A 23 2.68 -10.12 -0.08
C GLU A 23 1.70 -10.51 1.04
N LYS A 24 1.64 -9.71 2.11
CA LYS A 24 0.75 -9.97 3.25
C LYS A 24 -0.72 -9.78 2.90
N LEU A 25 -1.07 -8.81 2.07
CA LEU A 25 -2.43 -8.64 1.56
C LEU A 25 -2.87 -9.84 0.73
N LYS A 26 -2.03 -10.33 -0.20
CA LYS A 26 -2.33 -11.52 -1.01
C LYS A 26 -2.54 -12.77 -0.17
N LEU A 27 -1.71 -12.98 0.86
CA LEU A 27 -1.91 -14.06 1.81
C LEU A 27 -3.22 -13.93 2.59
N ALA A 28 -3.59 -12.72 3.00
CA ALA A 28 -4.86 -12.48 3.71
C ALA A 28 -6.07 -12.76 2.81
N ILE A 29 -5.99 -12.40 1.53
CA ILE A 29 -7.02 -12.67 0.50
C ILE A 29 -7.19 -14.19 0.32
N ASP A 30 -6.08 -14.91 0.09
CA ASP A 30 -6.07 -16.36 -0.12
C ASP A 30 -6.67 -17.12 1.08
N GLU A 31 -6.34 -16.68 2.30
CA GLU A 31 -6.91 -17.24 3.52
C GLU A 31 -8.41 -17.00 3.68
N GLU A 32 -8.91 -15.80 3.36
CA GLU A 32 -10.34 -15.53 3.49
C GLU A 32 -11.14 -16.19 2.35
N SER A 33 -10.61 -16.24 1.14
CA SER A 33 -11.20 -16.99 0.02
C SER A 33 -11.25 -18.49 0.33
N SER A 34 -10.20 -19.06 0.91
CA SER A 34 -10.19 -20.45 1.39
C SER A 34 -11.24 -20.74 2.47
N LYS A 35 -11.72 -19.72 3.18
CA LYS A 35 -12.76 -19.83 4.21
C LYS A 35 -14.16 -19.50 3.67
N ASP A 36 -14.34 -19.39 2.35
CA ASP A 36 -15.61 -19.01 1.73
C ASP A 36 -16.09 -17.62 2.21
N ASN A 37 -15.15 -16.75 2.61
CA ASN A 37 -15.42 -15.38 3.04
C ASN A 37 -15.08 -14.39 1.92
N ASP A 38 -15.69 -14.58 0.75
CA ASP A 38 -15.39 -13.78 -0.43
C ASP A 38 -15.67 -12.28 -0.23
N THR A 39 -16.62 -11.92 0.63
CA THR A 39 -16.85 -10.52 1.02
C THR A 39 -15.59 -9.89 1.62
N ARG A 40 -14.92 -10.59 2.56
CA ARG A 40 -13.69 -10.08 3.19
C ARG A 40 -12.49 -10.16 2.27
N ALA A 41 -12.40 -11.21 1.45
CA ALA A 41 -11.37 -11.29 0.43
C ALA A 41 -11.46 -10.08 -0.51
N THR A 42 -12.68 -9.74 -0.92
CA THR A 42 -12.97 -8.55 -1.74
C THR A 42 -12.60 -7.25 -1.01
N GLU A 43 -12.85 -7.17 0.30
CA GLU A 43 -12.42 -6.01 1.08
C GLU A 43 -10.91 -5.79 1.01
N TYR A 44 -10.13 -6.85 1.05
CA TYR A 44 -8.68 -6.80 0.95
C TYR A 44 -8.19 -6.51 -0.48
N HIS A 45 -8.89 -7.01 -1.51
CA HIS A 45 -8.63 -6.63 -2.91
C HIS A 45 -8.75 -5.13 -3.13
N CYS A 46 -9.73 -4.47 -2.49
CA CYS A 46 -9.88 -3.01 -2.58
C CYS A 46 -8.64 -2.29 -2.02
N VAL A 47 -8.17 -2.70 -0.83
CA VAL A 47 -6.98 -2.12 -0.20
C VAL A 47 -5.72 -2.39 -1.03
N LEU A 48 -5.63 -3.56 -1.66
CA LEU A 48 -4.53 -3.91 -2.55
C LEU A 48 -4.53 -3.03 -3.81
N GLY A 49 -5.70 -2.78 -4.40
CA GLY A 49 -5.87 -1.83 -5.51
C GLY A 49 -5.45 -0.41 -5.15
N GLU A 50 -5.82 0.07 -3.96
CA GLU A 50 -5.39 1.38 -3.46
C GLU A 50 -3.86 1.46 -3.30
N LEU A 51 -3.26 0.40 -2.77
CA LEU A 51 -1.80 0.30 -2.63
C LEU A 51 -1.10 0.32 -3.99
N TYR A 52 -1.62 -0.41 -4.98
CA TYR A 52 -1.07 -0.36 -6.34
C TYR A 52 -1.22 1.01 -7.00
N ALA A 53 -2.35 1.69 -6.78
CA ALA A 53 -2.55 3.06 -7.22
C ALA A 53 -1.51 4.01 -6.61
N GLN A 54 -1.22 3.85 -5.31
CA GLN A 54 -0.17 4.61 -4.62
C GLN A 54 1.23 4.35 -5.17
N LEU A 55 1.49 3.13 -5.63
CA LEU A 55 2.76 2.73 -6.26
C LEU A 55 2.88 3.21 -7.72
N GLY A 56 1.83 3.82 -8.29
CA GLY A 56 1.77 4.21 -9.71
C GLY A 56 1.61 3.01 -10.65
N LYS A 57 1.16 1.87 -10.12
CA LYS A 57 0.87 0.64 -10.87
C LYS A 57 -0.61 0.63 -11.25
N GLU A 58 -0.96 1.52 -12.19
CA GLU A 58 -2.35 1.76 -12.60
C GLU A 58 -3.00 0.51 -13.21
N ASP A 59 -2.26 -0.26 -14.01
CA ASP A 59 -2.75 -1.51 -14.62
C ASP A 59 -3.11 -2.54 -13.55
N GLU A 60 -2.21 -2.82 -12.60
CA GLU A 60 -2.46 -3.77 -11.50
C GLU A 60 -3.62 -3.27 -10.62
N ALA A 61 -3.64 -1.99 -10.26
CA ALA A 61 -4.72 -1.41 -9.47
C ALA A 61 -6.08 -1.55 -10.16
N ARG A 62 -6.13 -1.33 -11.48
CA ARG A 62 -7.32 -1.45 -12.29
C ARG A 62 -7.87 -2.87 -12.29
N GLU A 63 -7.01 -3.88 -12.39
CA GLU A 63 -7.43 -5.29 -12.31
C GLU A 63 -8.06 -5.60 -10.95
N GLU A 64 -7.41 -5.20 -9.85
CA GLU A 64 -7.91 -5.43 -8.48
C GLU A 64 -9.28 -4.75 -8.25
N PHE A 65 -9.41 -3.48 -8.62
CA PHE A 65 -10.68 -2.75 -8.49
C PHE A 65 -11.79 -3.32 -9.36
N THR A 66 -11.46 -3.84 -10.54
CA THR A 66 -12.44 -4.48 -11.44
C THR A 66 -12.99 -5.77 -10.82
N GLN A 67 -12.17 -6.52 -10.09
CA GLN A 67 -12.65 -7.68 -9.32
C GLN A 67 -13.58 -7.26 -8.18
N VAL A 68 -13.23 -6.20 -7.45
CA VAL A 68 -14.07 -5.67 -6.36
C VAL A 68 -15.44 -5.25 -6.88
N ILE A 69 -15.50 -4.54 -8.01
CA ILE A 69 -16.77 -4.10 -8.61
C ILE A 69 -17.60 -5.29 -9.04
N GLN A 70 -17.01 -6.28 -9.72
CA GLN A 70 -17.73 -7.49 -10.16
C GLN A 70 -18.34 -8.23 -8.97
N PHE A 71 -17.54 -8.50 -7.93
CA PHE A 71 -18.03 -9.20 -6.75
C PHE A 71 -19.15 -8.42 -6.03
N ALA A 72 -18.96 -7.11 -5.88
CA ALA A 72 -19.94 -6.22 -5.27
C ALA A 72 -21.26 -6.17 -6.05
N ASP A 73 -21.21 -6.15 -7.38
CA ASP A 73 -22.38 -6.14 -8.26
C ASP A 73 -23.13 -7.48 -8.21
N GLU A 74 -22.40 -8.61 -8.28
CA GLU A 74 -22.99 -9.95 -8.20
C GLU A 74 -23.64 -10.24 -6.85
N ASN A 75 -23.01 -9.82 -5.75
CA ASN A 75 -23.50 -10.09 -4.40
C ASN A 75 -24.39 -8.97 -3.87
N SER A 76 -24.49 -7.83 -4.57
CA SER A 76 -25.15 -6.61 -4.07
C SER A 76 -24.67 -6.23 -2.65
N THR A 77 -23.35 -6.25 -2.46
CA THR A 77 -22.69 -5.90 -1.19
C THR A 77 -21.51 -4.98 -1.45
N LEU A 78 -20.89 -4.44 -0.39
CA LEU A 78 -19.68 -3.61 -0.49
C LEU A 78 -19.86 -2.37 -1.37
N ASP A 79 -21.05 -1.74 -1.34
CA ASP A 79 -21.37 -0.55 -2.14
C ASP A 79 -20.34 0.58 -2.00
N THR A 80 -19.82 0.77 -0.79
CA THR A 80 -18.75 1.74 -0.50
C THR A 80 -17.49 1.40 -1.28
N GLN A 81 -17.06 0.14 -1.26
CA GLN A 81 -15.84 -0.27 -1.95
C GLN A 81 -16.01 -0.28 -3.47
N ARG A 82 -17.18 -0.68 -3.97
CA ARG A 82 -17.55 -0.53 -5.38
C ARG A 82 -17.44 0.93 -5.82
N SER A 83 -17.99 1.86 -5.03
CA SER A 83 -17.94 3.28 -5.33
C SER A 83 -16.50 3.83 -5.33
N ILE A 84 -15.68 3.40 -4.36
CA ILE A 84 -14.26 3.72 -4.31
C ILE A 84 -13.55 3.17 -5.56
N ALA A 85 -13.63 1.86 -5.80
CA ALA A 85 -13.04 1.19 -6.94
C ALA A 85 -13.41 1.86 -8.27
N GLN A 86 -14.69 2.19 -8.46
CA GLN A 86 -15.16 2.85 -9.67
C GLN A 86 -14.62 4.28 -9.81
N THR A 87 -14.42 4.99 -8.71
CA THR A 87 -13.78 6.31 -8.71
C THR A 87 -12.32 6.21 -9.15
N TYR A 88 -11.57 5.22 -8.65
CA TYR A 88 -10.19 4.97 -9.06
C TYR A 88 -10.10 4.60 -10.55
N ILE A 89 -10.97 3.70 -11.04
CA ILE A 89 -11.05 3.33 -12.46
C ILE A 89 -11.27 4.57 -13.33
N ASN A 90 -12.26 5.39 -13.00
CA ASN A 90 -12.55 6.62 -13.75
C ASN A 90 -11.36 7.60 -13.70
N ALA A 91 -10.63 7.65 -12.58
CA ALA A 91 -9.41 8.46 -12.49
C ALA A 91 -8.30 7.93 -13.41
N PHE A 92 -8.08 6.61 -13.48
CA PHE A 92 -7.13 5.99 -14.41
C PHE A 92 -7.51 6.18 -15.87
N GLU A 93 -8.81 6.22 -16.19
CA GLU A 93 -9.31 6.54 -17.53
C GLU A 93 -9.19 8.02 -17.90
N GLY A 94 -8.72 8.87 -16.97
CA GLY A 94 -8.61 10.31 -17.16
C GLY A 94 -9.96 11.04 -17.16
N LEU A 95 -11.03 10.36 -16.70
CA LEU A 95 -12.38 10.92 -16.57
C LEU A 95 -12.55 11.77 -15.30
N LEU A 96 -11.67 11.60 -14.32
CA LEU A 96 -11.62 12.37 -13.08
C LEU A 96 -10.19 12.85 -12.78
N PRO A 97 -10.01 13.99 -12.09
CA PRO A 97 -8.68 14.41 -11.63
C PRO A 97 -8.06 13.32 -10.75
N PRO A 98 -6.73 13.13 -10.79
CA PRO A 98 -6.08 12.15 -9.93
C PRO A 98 -6.42 12.48 -8.49
N ILE A 99 -7.07 11.53 -7.83
CA ILE A 99 -7.37 11.57 -6.41
C ILE A 99 -6.09 11.95 -5.65
N PRO A 100 -6.14 12.97 -4.78
CA PRO A 100 -4.99 13.39 -4.02
C PRO A 100 -4.63 12.24 -3.07
N SER A 101 -3.69 11.40 -3.48
CA SER A 101 -3.07 10.44 -2.60
C SER A 101 -2.42 11.25 -1.49
N ALA A 102 -2.77 10.97 -0.23
CA ALA A 102 -2.25 11.69 0.93
C ALA A 102 -0.70 11.69 1.04
N ASN A 103 -0.01 10.92 0.18
CA ASN A 103 1.43 10.77 0.12
C ASN A 103 2.05 11.19 -1.24
N THR A 104 1.29 11.75 -2.18
CA THR A 104 1.88 12.30 -3.42
C THR A 104 2.39 13.71 -3.17
N GLU A 105 3.58 13.82 -2.56
CA GLU A 105 4.49 14.87 -3.00
C GLU A 105 4.68 14.68 -4.52
N PRO A 106 4.61 15.74 -5.34
CA PRO A 106 4.62 15.62 -6.79
C PRO A 106 6.00 15.15 -7.26
N ALA A 107 6.18 13.83 -7.42
CA ALA A 107 7.37 13.26 -8.02
C ALA A 107 7.32 13.48 -9.53
N ASN A 108 8.01 14.54 -9.95
CA ASN A 108 8.43 14.85 -11.32
C ASN A 108 8.71 13.60 -12.18
N ARG A 109 8.06 13.53 -13.36
CA ARG A 109 8.65 12.90 -14.56
C ARG A 109 9.38 13.99 -15.34
N PRO A 110 10.36 13.69 -16.21
CA PRO A 110 11.45 12.73 -16.15
C PRO A 110 12.81 13.46 -16.29
N GLY A 111 13.84 13.07 -15.52
CA GLY A 111 15.23 13.46 -15.83
C GLY A 111 15.97 14.38 -14.86
N ASP A 112 15.52 14.55 -13.62
CA ASP A 112 16.37 15.20 -12.61
C ASP A 112 16.87 14.15 -11.62
N VAL A 113 18.19 14.04 -11.53
CA VAL A 113 18.90 13.36 -10.45
C VAL A 113 19.21 14.41 -9.38
N PRO A 114 18.47 14.47 -8.26
CA PRO A 114 19.02 15.08 -7.06
C PRO A 114 19.91 14.07 -6.35
N LEU A 115 21.21 14.36 -6.43
CA LEU A 115 22.29 13.75 -5.69
C LEU A 115 22.03 13.87 -4.17
N VAL A 116 21.23 12.97 -3.58
CA VAL A 116 21.16 12.90 -2.11
C VAL A 116 22.53 12.47 -1.57
N PRO A 117 23.21 13.30 -0.76
CA PRO A 117 24.41 12.84 -0.09
C PRO A 117 24.01 11.73 0.88
N LYS A 118 24.67 10.57 0.75
CA LYS A 118 24.57 9.45 1.69
C LYS A 118 24.60 9.97 3.13
N PRO A 119 23.82 9.38 4.06
CA PRO A 119 23.94 9.72 5.46
C PRO A 119 25.39 9.50 5.86
N VAL A 120 26.09 10.57 6.22
CA VAL A 120 27.39 10.47 6.87
C VAL A 120 27.09 9.80 8.21
N GLN A 121 27.34 8.48 8.28
CA GLN A 121 27.42 7.79 9.55
C GLN A 121 28.50 8.51 10.35
N ASN A 122 28.05 9.35 11.28
CA ASN A 122 28.90 10.15 12.14
C ASN A 122 29.77 9.17 12.93
N LYS A 123 31.04 9.02 12.55
CA LYS A 123 32.06 8.18 13.22
C LYS A 123 32.45 8.70 14.61
N GLY A 124 31.56 9.41 15.30
CA GLY A 124 31.75 9.95 16.65
C GLY A 124 31.31 9.03 17.78
N PHE A 125 30.69 7.88 17.50
CA PHE A 125 30.24 6.94 18.55
C PHE A 125 31.34 6.04 19.12
N ILE A 126 32.58 6.18 18.64
CA ILE A 126 33.75 5.50 19.19
C ILE A 126 34.75 6.59 19.60
N SER A 127 34.61 7.11 20.82
CA SER A 127 35.71 7.62 21.68
C SER A 127 35.20 8.50 22.83
N ARG A 128 34.51 7.93 23.82
CA ARG A 128 34.57 8.46 25.20
C ARG A 128 34.11 7.43 26.24
N GLN A 129 34.81 6.29 26.31
CA GLN A 129 34.73 5.42 27.49
C GLN A 129 36.12 4.98 28.00
N MET A 130 37.13 5.84 27.83
CA MET A 130 38.42 5.70 28.51
C MET A 130 38.75 7.01 29.23
N ASN A 131 38.37 7.08 30.52
CA ASN A 131 39.15 7.62 31.64
C ASN A 131 38.25 8.03 32.80
N LYS A 132 38.08 7.11 33.75
CA LYS A 132 38.03 7.45 35.18
C LYS A 132 38.56 6.28 36.00
N LYS A 133 39.85 5.99 35.84
CA LYS A 133 40.65 5.47 36.96
C LYS A 133 40.94 6.68 37.85
N HIS A 134 40.23 6.78 38.96
CA HIS A 134 40.66 7.53 40.14
C HIS A 134 40.20 6.71 41.34
N ARG A 135 41.06 5.78 41.77
CA ARG A 135 41.38 5.54 43.17
C ARG A 135 42.74 4.88 43.24
#